data_AF-A0A101GKJ4-F1
#
_entry.id   AF-A0A101GKJ4-F1
#
_cell.length_a   1.000
_cell.length_b   1.000
_cell.length_c   1.000
_cell.angle_alpha   90.00
_cell.angle_beta   90.00
_cell.angle_gamma   90.00
#
_symmetry.space_group_name_H-M   'P 1'
#
loop_
_entity.id
_entity.type
_entity.pdbx_description
1 polymer ?
#
loop_
_entity_poly.entity_id
_entity_poly.type
_entity_poly.pdbx_seq_one_letter_code
_entity_poly.pdbx_strand_id
1 'polypeptide(L)' 'MASAEGLTELRMNGIFVQEAPVLQKGDAFYTSGDLFVGGAFREDLVADLITEA' A
#
# COMPACT_ATOMS: atom_id res chain seq x y z
N MET A 1 12.11 6.30 -23.12
CA MET A 1 12.33 5.96 -21.70
C MET A 1 11.08 6.38 -20.95
N ALA A 2 10.52 5.52 -20.09
CA ALA A 2 9.34 5.87 -19.30
C ALA A 2 9.73 6.91 -18.23
N SER A 3 8.99 8.01 -18.14
CA SER A 3 9.22 9.06 -17.14
C SER A 3 8.51 8.72 -15.82
N ALA A 4 8.93 9.39 -14.74
CA ALA A 4 8.28 9.27 -13.45
C ALA A 4 6.77 9.62 -13.51
N GLU A 5 6.35 10.47 -14.47
CA GLU A 5 4.94 10.77 -14.68
C GLU A 5 4.13 9.57 -15.19
N GLY A 6 4.67 8.76 -16.11
CA GLY A 6 3.97 7.55 -16.60
C GLY A 6 3.82 6.43 -15.56
N LEU A 7 4.67 6.42 -14.53
CA LEU A 7 4.57 5.49 -13.40
C LEU A 7 3.47 5.88 -12.40
N THR A 8 3.02 7.12 -12.43
CA THR A 8 2.00 7.65 -11.51
C THR A 8 0.57 7.42 -12.04
N GLU A 9 0.36 7.47 -13.36
CA GLU A 9 -0.92 7.15 -14.01
C GLU A 9 -1.27 5.64 -14.01
N LEU A 10 -0.26 4.76 -13.95
CA LEU A 10 -0.42 3.30 -13.86
C LEU A 10 -0.83 2.80 -12.47
N ARG A 11 -0.83 3.66 -11.45
CA ARG A 11 -0.88 3.28 -10.04
C ARG A 11 -2.27 2.87 -9.52
N MET A 12 -3.38 3.11 -10.25
CA MET A 12 -4.73 2.71 -9.76
C MET A 12 -5.86 2.50 -10.81
N ASN A 13 -5.65 1.99 -12.03
CA ASN A 13 -6.73 1.95 -13.05
C ASN A 13 -7.24 3.36 -13.43
N GLY A 14 -6.33 4.33 -13.60
CA GLY A 14 -6.67 5.72 -13.91
C GLY A 14 -7.03 6.58 -12.70
N ILE A 15 -6.86 6.06 -11.47
CA ILE A 15 -6.95 6.85 -10.24
C ILE A 15 -5.52 7.13 -9.74
N PHE A 16 -5.30 8.29 -9.10
CA PHE A 16 -4.00 8.70 -8.58
C PHE A 16 -3.93 8.47 -7.06
N VAL A 17 -3.00 7.63 -6.58
CA VAL A 17 -2.72 7.45 -5.14
C VAL A 17 -1.52 8.29 -4.76
N GLN A 18 -1.59 8.95 -3.60
CA GLN A 18 -0.48 9.73 -3.03
C GLN A 18 0.74 8.85 -2.72
N GLU A 19 0.54 7.58 -2.38
CA GLU A 19 1.61 6.63 -2.05
C GLU A 19 1.34 5.24 -2.64
N ALA A 20 2.39 4.44 -2.81
CA ALA A 20 2.29 3.17 -3.53
C ALA A 20 1.81 2.14 -2.52
N PRO A 21 0.89 1.26 -2.91
CA PRO A 21 0.67 0.08 -2.12
C PRO A 21 1.98 -0.73 -2.08
N VAL A 22 2.34 -1.16 -0.89
CA VAL A 22 3.52 -2.01 -0.63
C VAL A 22 3.12 -3.42 -0.22
N LEU A 23 1.84 -3.63 0.12
CA LEU A 23 1.26 -4.92 0.47
C LEU A 23 -0.16 -5.04 -0.08
N GLN A 24 -0.52 -6.23 -0.56
CA GLN A 24 -1.89 -6.59 -0.98
C GLN A 24 -2.33 -7.87 -0.24
N LYS A 25 -3.51 -7.87 0.39
CA LYS A 25 -4.16 -9.07 0.96
C LYS A 25 -5.59 -9.17 0.40
N GLY A 26 -5.84 -10.18 -0.43
CA GLY A 26 -7.09 -10.26 -1.19
C GLY A 26 -7.28 -9.03 -2.08
N ASP A 27 -8.39 -8.34 -1.91
CA ASP A 27 -8.71 -7.11 -2.65
C ASP A 27 -8.27 -5.82 -1.91
N ALA A 28 -7.68 -5.95 -0.72
CA ALA A 28 -7.18 -4.82 0.06
C ALA A 28 -5.71 -4.51 -0.25
N PHE A 29 -5.40 -3.22 -0.38
CA PHE A 29 -4.06 -2.70 -0.59
C PHE A 29 -3.66 -1.82 0.59
N TYR A 30 -2.42 -1.97 1.04
CA TYR A 30 -1.85 -1.25 2.18
C TYR A 30 -0.58 -0.53 1.74
N THR A 31 -0.43 0.69 2.23
CA THR A 31 0.69 1.56 1.95
C THR A 31 1.72 1.51 3.07
N SER A 32 2.86 2.19 2.88
CA SER A 32 3.84 2.34 3.94
C SER A 32 3.26 3.08 5.16
N GLY A 33 2.41 4.09 4.93
CA GLY A 33 1.73 4.82 6.01
C GLY A 33 0.75 3.97 6.82
N ASP A 34 0.07 3.02 6.17
CA ASP A 34 -0.85 2.10 6.85
C ASP A 34 -0.10 1.13 7.79
N LEU A 35 1.05 0.64 7.34
CA LEU A 35 1.86 -0.35 8.06
C LEU A 35 2.75 0.27 9.14
N PHE A 36 3.17 1.53 8.95
CA PHE A 36 4.12 2.22 9.81
C PHE A 36 3.61 3.62 10.21
N VAL A 37 2.90 3.69 11.34
CA VAL A 37 2.35 4.96 11.84
C VAL A 37 3.40 5.68 12.69
N GLY A 38 3.75 6.91 12.29
CA GLY A 38 4.78 7.70 12.98
C GLY A 38 6.18 7.07 12.91
N GLY A 39 6.42 6.21 11.90
CA GLY A 39 7.67 5.44 11.78
C GLY A 39 7.73 4.20 12.67
N ALA A 40 6.69 3.93 13.48
CA ALA A 40 6.57 2.72 14.27
C ALA A 40 5.70 1.69 13.55
N PHE A 41 6.09 0.42 13.64
CA PHE A 41 5.34 -0.69 13.04
C PHE A 41 4.00 -0.91 13.75
N ARG A 42 2.91 -1.04 12.99
CA ARG A 42 1.57 -1.35 13.52
C ARG A 42 1.36 -2.85 13.68
N GLU A 43 1.77 -3.36 14.83
CA GLU A 43 1.68 -4.79 15.16
C GLU A 43 0.24 -5.32 15.17
N ASP A 44 -0.72 -4.53 15.64
CA ASP A 44 -2.14 -4.88 15.71
C ASP A 44 -2.73 -5.21 14.32
N LEU A 45 -2.54 -4.28 13.38
CA LEU A 45 -2.99 -4.43 12.00
C LEU A 45 -2.34 -5.66 11.38
N VAL A 46 -1.02 -5.80 11.53
CA VAL A 46 -0.30 -6.89 10.85
C VAL A 46 -0.61 -8.24 11.48
N ALA A 47 -0.86 -8.33 12.78
CA ALA A 47 -1.32 -9.55 13.44
C ALA A 47 -2.64 -10.05 12.82
N ASP A 48 -3.59 -9.15 12.58
CA ASP A 48 -4.86 -9.48 11.91
C ASP A 48 -4.63 -9.88 10.44
N LEU A 49 -3.61 -9.32 9.78
CA LEU A 49 -3.25 -9.69 8.41
C LEU A 49 -2.61 -11.07 8.30
N ILE A 50 -1.96 -11.59 9.34
CA ILE A 50 -1.32 -12.92 9.31
C ILE A 50 -2.15 -14.02 9.97
N THR A 51 -3.20 -13.65 10.69
CA THR A 51 -4.15 -14.63 11.22
C THR A 51 -5.03 -15.13 10.07
N GLU A 52 -5.00 -16.43 9.80
CA GLU A 52 -5.88 -17.06 8.81
C GLU A 52 -7.35 -16.99 9.28
N ALA A 53 -8.28 -16.83 8.32
CA ALA A 53 -9.72 -16.79 8.57
C ALA A 53 -10.31 -18.18 8.86
#